data_AF-A0AAV5A1D3-F1
#
_entry.id   AF-A0AAV5A1D3-F1
#
_cell.length_a   1.000
_cell.length_b   1.000
_cell.length_c   1.000
_cell.angle_alpha   90.00
_cell.angle_beta   90.00
_cell.angle_gamma   90.00
#
_symmetry.space_group_name_H-M   'P 1'
#
loop_
_entity.id
_entity.type
_entity.pdbx_description
1 polymer ?
#
loop_
_entity_poly.entity_id
_entity_poly.type
_entity_poly.pdbx_seq_one_letter_code
_entity_poly.pdbx_strand_id
1 'polypeptide(L)'
;MSYLRLKLPRLIHFNAEILELPSQSPDFMPLLWSADVRLLVATPAVRPVSPELLSLISHPSTFLIIQYPPDNESIIEHTLVSLARKHPELIPKITVYPVYPHKALSASDTFRISTLTTNSVDAFQRDYIESGILPIIEKIQSLVSTPDDTLERKRSSSIVTGTIEACCESIRAFRGDVRTVQNQITRLRLEVESLRQKHELEVTKGLFRLDIPVSIRRSTLKMTGVLQSISWWKLPFMVDDLSAILNDNIRHNWCPDVITCLEFHAGRLYSLREQLIFQTMANYSQLPRAFQSSVLKNTLEQYSSDLNGIGPNVLSYAVSNRIKQLSESVTRLHRQIQNALLTFFGGALGSSGAAYAAWFWQYIPGYDALGWGGLGIIVMLRFFVRNWHIIQERWWADWNRAGKGLERDINNALKTTMENRVLVVPLKAIEVLEETVQHRTASVDATEKELDDIKAGLPMFLH
;
A
#
# COMPACT_ATOMS: atom_id res chain seq x y z
N MET A 1 -34.21 -23.09 -14.15
CA MET A 1 -35.11 -22.46 -13.17
C MET A 1 -36.52 -22.54 -13.72
N SER A 2 -37.48 -23.03 -12.93
CA SER A 2 -38.86 -23.22 -13.38
C SER A 2 -39.65 -21.96 -13.05
N TYR A 3 -39.93 -21.12 -14.04
CA TYR A 3 -40.86 -20.00 -13.86
C TYR A 3 -42.29 -20.53 -13.90
N LEU A 4 -43.12 -20.10 -12.96
CA LEU A 4 -44.53 -20.46 -12.97
C LEU A 4 -45.25 -19.58 -14.01
N ARG A 5 -45.69 -20.18 -15.11
CA ARG A 5 -46.46 -19.51 -16.17
C ARG A 5 -47.95 -19.75 -15.92
N LEU A 6 -48.67 -18.71 -15.53
CA LEU A 6 -50.10 -18.82 -15.25
C LEU A 6 -50.91 -18.29 -16.43
N LYS A 7 -51.75 -19.15 -17.03
CA LYS A 7 -52.78 -18.75 -17.99
C LYS A 7 -54.10 -18.54 -17.24
N LEU A 8 -54.44 -17.29 -16.94
CA LEU A 8 -55.71 -16.95 -16.31
C LEU A 8 -56.81 -16.81 -17.37
N PRO A 9 -57.98 -17.44 -17.21
CA PRO A 9 -59.08 -17.39 -18.18
C PRO A 9 -59.51 -15.97 -18.58
N ARG A 10 -59.48 -15.03 -17.63
CA ARG A 10 -59.80 -13.60 -17.86
C ARG A 10 -58.68 -12.83 -18.56
N LEU A 11 -57.45 -13.34 -18.52
CA LEU A 11 -56.30 -12.77 -19.24
C LEU A 11 -56.12 -13.38 -20.64
N ILE A 12 -56.87 -14.43 -20.99
CA ILE A 12 -56.86 -15.01 -22.35
C ILE A 12 -57.23 -13.97 -23.40
N HIS A 13 -58.14 -13.05 -23.08
CA HIS A 13 -58.53 -11.96 -23.99
C HIS A 13 -57.40 -10.95 -24.27
N PHE A 14 -56.36 -10.94 -23.43
CA PHE A 14 -55.24 -10.00 -23.53
C PHE A 14 -53.93 -10.68 -23.97
N ASN A 15 -53.94 -11.99 -24.22
CA ASN A 15 -52.75 -12.81 -24.47
C ASN A 15 -51.62 -12.56 -23.43
N ALA A 16 -51.99 -12.22 -22.20
CA ALA A 16 -51.04 -11.82 -21.17
C ALA A 16 -50.48 -13.04 -20.43
N GLU A 17 -49.16 -13.07 -20.25
CA GLU A 17 -48.46 -14.10 -19.49
C GLU A 17 -47.97 -13.51 -18.16
N ILE A 18 -48.38 -14.11 -17.03
CA ILE A 18 -47.84 -13.74 -15.72
C ILE A 18 -46.62 -14.61 -15.45
N LEU A 19 -45.50 -13.95 -15.20
CA LEU A 19 -44.25 -14.57 -14.80
C LEU A 19 -43.97 -14.23 -13.33
N GLU A 20 -44.06 -15.22 -12.45
CA GLU A 20 -43.66 -15.06 -11.05
C GLU A 20 -42.14 -15.23 -10.92
N LEU A 21 -41.48 -14.24 -10.32
CA LEU A 21 -40.04 -14.21 -10.13
C LEU A 21 -39.70 -14.53 -8.67
N PRO A 22 -38.90 -15.57 -8.40
CA PRO A 22 -38.46 -15.87 -7.04
C PRO A 22 -37.48 -14.79 -6.55
N SER A 23 -37.64 -14.39 -5.29
CA SER A 23 -36.88 -13.29 -4.65
C SER A 23 -35.35 -13.49 -4.58
N GLN A 24 -34.84 -14.68 -4.92
CA GLN A 24 -33.43 -15.05 -4.80
C GLN A 24 -32.73 -15.31 -6.15
N SER A 25 -33.39 -15.07 -7.29
CA SER A 25 -32.77 -15.33 -8.59
C SER A 25 -31.82 -14.19 -9.01
N PRO A 26 -30.51 -14.42 -9.22
CA PRO A 26 -29.60 -13.36 -9.69
C PRO A 26 -29.96 -12.83 -11.10
N ASP A 27 -30.71 -13.60 -11.89
CA ASP A 27 -31.00 -13.30 -13.30
C ASP A 27 -32.39 -12.71 -13.57
N PHE A 28 -33.09 -12.15 -12.57
CA PHE A 28 -34.46 -11.65 -12.79
C PHE A 28 -34.51 -10.29 -13.51
N MET A 29 -33.43 -9.50 -13.46
CA MET A 29 -33.45 -8.12 -13.96
C MET A 29 -33.78 -8.03 -15.47
N PRO A 30 -33.16 -8.83 -16.37
CA PRO A 30 -33.51 -8.80 -17.79
C PRO A 30 -34.99 -9.11 -18.05
N LEU A 31 -35.56 -10.07 -17.30
CA LEU A 31 -36.96 -10.47 -17.40
C LEU A 31 -37.91 -9.38 -16.90
N LEU A 32 -37.53 -8.70 -15.83
CA LEU A 32 -38.26 -7.54 -15.31
C LEU A 32 -38.24 -6.40 -16.32
N TRP A 33 -37.08 -6.06 -16.89
CA TRP A 33 -36.98 -5.03 -17.92
C TRP A 33 -37.77 -5.38 -19.16
N SER A 34 -37.78 -6.66 -19.55
CA SER A 34 -38.57 -7.14 -20.66
C SER A 34 -40.06 -7.29 -20.36
N ALA A 35 -40.59 -6.94 -19.19
CA ALA A 35 -42.03 -7.04 -18.94
C ALA A 35 -42.78 -5.76 -19.37
N ASP A 36 -43.98 -5.92 -19.94
CA ASP A 36 -44.84 -4.81 -20.35
C ASP A 36 -45.45 -4.07 -19.16
N VAL A 37 -45.86 -4.84 -18.15
CA VAL A 37 -46.33 -4.36 -16.86
C VAL A 37 -45.54 -5.05 -15.77
N ARG A 38 -45.06 -4.26 -14.80
CA ARG A 38 -44.24 -4.77 -13.69
C ARG A 38 -45.01 -4.60 -12.40
N LEU A 39 -45.21 -5.70 -11.68
CA LEU A 39 -45.88 -5.70 -10.39
C LEU A 39 -44.82 -5.97 -9.32
N LEU A 40 -44.41 -4.92 -8.61
CA LEU A 40 -43.51 -5.04 -7.48
C LEU A 40 -44.34 -5.28 -6.23
N VAL A 41 -44.36 -6.52 -5.77
CA VAL A 41 -45.13 -6.91 -4.58
C VAL A 41 -44.23 -6.73 -3.35
N ALA A 42 -44.58 -5.78 -2.51
CA ALA A 42 -43.92 -5.52 -1.23
C ALA A 42 -44.83 -5.93 -0.08
N THR A 43 -44.30 -6.74 0.84
CA THR A 43 -44.95 -6.98 2.14
C THR A 43 -44.37 -5.98 3.14
N PRO A 44 -45.17 -5.32 4.00
CA PRO A 44 -44.71 -4.28 4.92
C PRO A 44 -43.66 -4.76 5.94
N ALA A 45 -43.48 -6.08 6.09
CA ALA A 45 -42.43 -6.68 6.91
C ALA A 45 -41.07 -6.84 6.20
N VAL A 46 -40.97 -6.56 4.89
CA VAL A 46 -39.77 -6.84 4.08
C VAL A 46 -38.81 -5.64 4.04
N ARG A 47 -37.51 -5.97 4.00
CA ARG A 47 -36.34 -5.07 3.94
C ARG A 47 -36.46 -3.99 2.86
N PRO A 48 -35.70 -2.88 2.98
CA PRO A 48 -35.68 -1.81 1.98
C PRO A 48 -35.44 -2.37 0.58
N VAL A 49 -36.22 -1.86 -0.38
CA VAL A 49 -36.09 -2.11 -1.81
C VAL A 49 -34.62 -1.96 -2.21
N SER A 50 -34.04 -2.95 -2.90
CA SER A 50 -32.67 -2.86 -3.39
C SER A 50 -32.53 -1.65 -4.34
N PRO A 51 -31.36 -0.99 -4.40
CA PRO A 51 -31.16 0.18 -5.27
C PRO A 51 -31.51 -0.14 -6.74
N GLU A 52 -31.21 -1.36 -7.17
CA GLU A 52 -31.55 -1.89 -8.50
C GLU A 52 -33.06 -1.83 -8.79
N LEU A 53 -33.92 -2.12 -7.81
CA LEU A 53 -35.37 -2.08 -7.96
C LEU A 53 -35.93 -0.65 -7.92
N LEU A 54 -35.19 0.33 -7.38
CA LEU A 54 -35.61 1.74 -7.39
C LEU A 54 -35.62 2.31 -8.81
N SER A 55 -34.68 1.89 -9.66
CA SER A 55 -34.67 2.24 -11.08
C SER A 55 -35.94 1.73 -11.80
N LEU A 56 -36.40 0.52 -11.47
CA LEU A 56 -37.62 -0.08 -11.99
C LEU A 56 -38.89 0.63 -11.53
N ILE A 57 -38.89 1.11 -10.28
CA ILE A 57 -40.02 1.85 -9.68
C ILE A 57 -40.27 3.19 -10.38
N SER A 58 -39.23 3.80 -10.96
CA SER A 58 -39.36 5.06 -11.70
C SER A 58 -40.11 4.93 -13.02
N HIS A 59 -40.33 3.70 -13.49
CA HIS A 59 -40.94 3.43 -14.78
C HIS A 59 -42.47 3.57 -14.71
N PRO A 60 -43.12 4.24 -15.68
CA PRO A 60 -44.58 4.48 -15.67
C PRO A 60 -45.46 3.23 -15.78
N SER A 61 -44.87 2.06 -16.04
CA SER A 61 -45.56 0.77 -16.19
C SER A 61 -45.26 -0.16 -15.01
N THR A 62 -44.63 0.38 -13.96
CA THR A 62 -44.33 -0.34 -12.74
C THR A 62 -45.32 0.07 -11.66
N PHE A 63 -45.98 -0.92 -11.09
CA PHE A 63 -46.95 -0.76 -10.01
C PHE A 63 -46.37 -1.36 -8.74
N LEU A 64 -46.34 -0.55 -7.68
CA LEU A 64 -45.96 -1.03 -6.35
C LEU A 64 -47.21 -1.55 -5.65
N ILE A 65 -47.31 -2.86 -5.50
CA ILE A 65 -48.38 -3.52 -4.77
C ILE A 65 -47.94 -3.72 -3.33
N ILE A 66 -48.63 -3.10 -2.38
CA ILE A 66 -48.37 -3.29 -0.96
C ILE A 66 -49.39 -4.31 -0.44
N GLN A 67 -48.92 -5.49 -0.03
CA GLN A 67 -49.78 -6.50 0.59
C GLN A 67 -50.10 -6.09 2.02
N TYR A 68 -51.39 -5.94 2.33
CA TYR A 68 -51.81 -5.34 3.60
C TYR A 68 -52.65 -6.31 4.47
N PRO A 69 -52.36 -6.44 5.78
CA PRO A 69 -53.28 -7.05 6.73
C PRO A 69 -54.42 -6.07 7.08
N PRO A 70 -55.66 -6.51 7.31
CA PRO A 70 -56.86 -5.65 7.30
C PRO A 70 -56.90 -4.49 8.33
N ASP A 71 -55.99 -4.40 9.31
CA ASP A 71 -56.20 -3.60 10.53
C ASP A 71 -55.26 -2.40 10.79
N ASN A 72 -54.37 -1.95 9.86
CA ASN A 72 -53.56 -0.73 10.11
C ASN A 72 -53.24 0.16 8.87
N GLU A 73 -54.17 1.02 8.46
CA GLU A 73 -53.89 2.04 7.42
C GLU A 73 -52.63 2.88 7.71
N SER A 74 -52.28 3.08 8.99
CA SER A 74 -51.07 3.79 9.45
C SER A 74 -49.75 3.21 8.94
N ILE A 75 -49.69 1.91 8.63
CA ILE A 75 -48.46 1.27 8.09
C ILE A 75 -48.24 1.67 6.63
N ILE A 76 -49.30 1.90 5.85
CA ILE A 76 -49.18 2.35 4.45
C ILE A 76 -48.58 3.74 4.43
N GLU A 77 -49.15 4.66 5.22
CA GLU A 77 -48.60 6.01 5.36
C GLU A 77 -47.17 5.97 5.85
N HIS A 78 -46.85 5.17 6.88
CA HIS A 78 -45.49 5.04 7.37
C HIS A 78 -44.52 4.50 6.31
N THR A 79 -44.94 3.51 5.52
CA THR A 79 -44.11 2.93 4.46
C THR A 79 -43.87 3.95 3.35
N LEU A 80 -44.93 4.63 2.90
CA LEU A 80 -44.85 5.71 1.91
C LEU A 80 -43.99 6.87 2.41
N VAL A 81 -44.16 7.31 3.66
CA VAL A 81 -43.34 8.36 4.29
C VAL A 81 -41.89 7.92 4.42
N SER A 82 -41.62 6.65 4.74
CA SER A 82 -40.26 6.13 4.84
C SER A 82 -39.56 6.05 3.47
N LEU A 83 -40.31 5.71 2.42
CA LEU A 83 -39.83 5.64 1.04
C LEU A 83 -39.65 7.06 0.48
N ALA A 84 -40.59 7.96 0.76
CA ALA A 84 -40.54 9.39 0.48
C ALA A 84 -39.35 10.09 1.13
N ARG A 85 -39.02 9.76 2.38
CA ARG A 85 -37.89 10.33 3.10
C ARG A 85 -36.55 9.89 2.50
N LYS A 86 -36.47 8.66 2.00
CA LYS A 86 -35.24 8.12 1.37
C LYS A 86 -35.09 8.54 -0.09
N HIS A 87 -36.20 8.62 -0.82
CA HIS A 87 -36.27 8.86 -2.26
C HIS A 87 -37.41 9.83 -2.61
N PRO A 88 -37.28 11.12 -2.26
CA PRO A 88 -38.31 12.12 -2.53
C PRO A 88 -38.64 12.27 -4.02
N GLU A 89 -37.67 12.00 -4.89
CA GLU A 89 -37.80 12.03 -6.34
C GLU A 89 -38.75 10.96 -6.91
N LEU A 90 -39.02 9.88 -6.18
CA LEU A 90 -39.86 8.78 -6.66
C LEU A 90 -41.34 9.00 -6.38
N ILE A 91 -41.70 9.68 -5.29
CA ILE A 91 -43.09 9.85 -4.81
C ILE A 91 -44.08 10.27 -5.92
N PRO A 92 -43.81 11.30 -6.75
CA PRO A 92 -44.79 11.73 -7.75
C PRO A 92 -44.94 10.76 -8.92
N LYS A 93 -44.06 9.77 -9.06
CA LYS A 93 -44.01 8.82 -10.19
C LYS A 93 -44.53 7.43 -9.84
N ILE A 94 -44.54 7.05 -8.56
CA ILE A 94 -44.97 5.71 -8.14
C ILE A 94 -46.49 5.66 -8.04
N THR A 95 -47.10 4.72 -8.77
CA THR A 95 -48.49 4.34 -8.52
C THR A 95 -48.51 3.17 -7.54
N VAL A 96 -49.01 3.43 -6.34
CA VAL A 96 -49.06 2.45 -5.25
C VAL A 96 -50.49 1.92 -5.13
N TYR A 97 -50.62 0.59 -5.10
CA TYR A 97 -51.90 -0.09 -4.93
C TYR A 97 -51.89 -0.91 -3.64
N PRO A 98 -52.72 -0.57 -2.65
CA PRO A 98 -52.95 -1.44 -1.51
C PRO A 98 -53.79 -2.64 -1.97
N VAL A 99 -53.33 -3.85 -1.65
CA VAL A 99 -54.04 -5.08 -1.98
C VAL A 99 -54.25 -5.90 -0.72
N TYR A 100 -55.44 -6.50 -0.61
CA TYR A 100 -55.83 -7.40 0.46
C TYR A 100 -56.00 -8.82 -0.08
N PRO A 101 -54.93 -9.64 -0.09
CA PRO A 101 -54.98 -10.97 -0.70
C PRO A 101 -56.05 -11.88 -0.09
N HIS A 102 -56.29 -11.76 1.22
CA HIS A 102 -57.29 -12.58 1.92
C HIS A 102 -58.73 -12.29 1.45
N LYS A 103 -59.05 -11.02 1.14
CA LYS A 103 -60.34 -10.63 0.56
C LYS A 103 -60.49 -11.12 -0.87
N ALA A 104 -59.42 -11.05 -1.66
CA ALA A 104 -59.40 -11.62 -3.01
C ALA A 104 -59.65 -13.13 -3.01
N LEU A 105 -59.04 -13.85 -2.06
CA LEU A 105 -59.26 -15.29 -1.86
C LEU A 105 -60.70 -15.57 -1.40
N SER A 106 -61.22 -14.84 -0.42
CA SER A 106 -62.61 -14.95 0.05
C SER A 106 -63.63 -14.75 -1.08
N ALA A 107 -63.41 -13.73 -1.92
CA ALA A 107 -64.21 -13.51 -3.13
C ALA A 107 -64.11 -14.71 -4.08
N SER A 108 -62.89 -15.19 -4.37
CA SER A 108 -62.70 -16.38 -5.23
C SER A 108 -63.41 -17.62 -4.68
N ASP A 109 -63.36 -17.84 -3.37
CA ASP A 109 -64.01 -18.99 -2.73
C ASP A 109 -65.54 -18.87 -2.78
N THR A 110 -66.07 -17.68 -2.54
CA THR A 110 -67.51 -17.39 -2.68
C THR A 110 -68.00 -17.61 -4.10
N PHE A 111 -67.18 -17.29 -5.11
CA PHE A 111 -67.49 -17.55 -6.52
C PHE A 111 -67.46 -19.05 -6.88
N ARG A 112 -66.62 -19.85 -6.22
CA ARG A 112 -66.50 -21.29 -6.46
C ARG A 112 -67.65 -22.10 -5.87
N ILE A 113 -68.27 -21.61 -4.80
CA ILE A 113 -69.40 -22.28 -4.17
C ILE A 113 -70.61 -22.15 -5.11
N SER A 114 -70.99 -23.26 -5.75
CA SER A 114 -71.87 -23.37 -6.92
C SER A 114 -73.34 -22.94 -6.74
N THR A 115 -73.71 -22.38 -5.59
CA THR A 115 -75.07 -21.88 -5.33
C THR A 115 -75.10 -20.36 -5.49
N LEU A 116 -75.48 -19.91 -6.69
CA LEU A 116 -75.71 -18.49 -7.01
C LEU A 116 -76.92 -17.96 -6.23
N THR A 117 -76.69 -17.58 -4.97
CA THR A 117 -77.66 -16.86 -4.15
C THR A 117 -77.34 -15.36 -4.22
N THR A 118 -78.35 -14.50 -4.09
CA THR A 118 -78.14 -13.04 -4.08
C THR A 118 -77.09 -12.63 -3.04
N ASN A 119 -77.13 -13.26 -1.86
CA ASN A 119 -76.16 -13.05 -0.79
C ASN A 119 -74.72 -13.41 -1.17
N SER A 120 -74.53 -14.49 -1.96
CA SER A 120 -73.19 -14.87 -2.45
C SER A 120 -72.64 -13.90 -3.50
N VAL A 121 -73.50 -13.32 -4.33
CA VAL A 121 -73.10 -12.29 -5.30
C VAL A 121 -72.70 -11.00 -4.58
N ASP A 122 -73.47 -10.58 -3.57
CA ASP A 122 -73.16 -9.39 -2.78
C ASP A 122 -71.86 -9.56 -1.97
N ALA A 123 -71.66 -10.74 -1.38
CA ALA A 123 -70.42 -11.07 -0.67
C ALA A 123 -69.21 -11.09 -1.62
N PHE A 124 -69.35 -11.70 -2.80
CA PHE A 124 -68.32 -11.68 -3.85
C PHE A 124 -67.97 -10.26 -4.27
N GLN A 125 -68.96 -9.44 -4.61
CA GLN A 125 -68.74 -8.07 -5.07
C GLN A 125 -68.06 -7.23 -4.00
N ARG A 126 -68.51 -7.34 -2.74
CA ARG A 126 -67.91 -6.62 -1.61
C ARG A 126 -66.45 -7.01 -1.40
N ASP A 127 -66.17 -8.30 -1.24
CA ASP A 127 -64.80 -8.77 -0.98
C ASP A 127 -63.88 -8.52 -2.19
N TYR A 128 -64.40 -8.57 -3.42
CA TYR A 128 -63.64 -8.26 -4.62
C TYR A 128 -63.28 -6.77 -4.72
N ILE A 129 -64.22 -5.86 -4.42
CA ILE A 129 -63.96 -4.41 -4.40
C ILE A 129 -62.98 -4.07 -3.26
N GLU A 130 -63.23 -4.60 -2.05
CA GLU A 130 -62.37 -4.40 -0.88
C GLU A 130 -60.96 -4.95 -1.09
N SER A 131 -60.77 -5.95 -1.96
CA SER A 131 -59.45 -6.52 -2.24
C SER A 131 -58.45 -5.54 -2.88
N GLY A 132 -58.93 -4.46 -3.50
CA GLY A 132 -58.08 -3.49 -4.21
C GLY A 132 -57.49 -4.01 -5.54
N ILE A 133 -57.87 -5.22 -5.99
CA ILE A 133 -57.37 -5.80 -7.24
C ILE A 133 -58.02 -5.14 -8.47
N LEU A 134 -59.28 -4.71 -8.38
CA LEU A 134 -60.02 -4.15 -9.52
C LEU A 134 -59.33 -2.92 -10.13
N PRO A 135 -58.89 -1.90 -9.36
CA PRO A 135 -58.14 -0.77 -9.91
C PRO A 135 -56.85 -1.17 -10.64
N ILE A 136 -56.17 -2.23 -10.18
CA ILE A 136 -54.97 -2.76 -10.84
C ILE A 136 -55.35 -3.36 -12.19
N ILE A 137 -56.40 -4.19 -12.22
CA ILE A 137 -56.87 -4.81 -13.47
C ILE A 137 -57.32 -3.75 -14.47
N GLU A 138 -58.11 -2.76 -14.05
CA GLU A 138 -58.55 -1.66 -14.92
C GLU A 138 -57.38 -0.84 -15.45
N LYS A 139 -56.37 -0.59 -14.61
CA LYS A 139 -55.16 0.12 -15.05
C LYS A 139 -54.36 -0.71 -16.04
N ILE A 140 -54.15 -2.00 -15.77
CA ILE A 140 -53.49 -2.93 -16.70
C ILE A 140 -54.26 -2.99 -18.02
N GLN A 141 -55.58 -3.09 -17.98
CA GLN A 141 -56.43 -3.09 -19.16
C GLN A 141 -56.30 -1.78 -19.95
N SER A 142 -56.26 -0.63 -19.27
CA SER A 142 -56.08 0.67 -19.93
C SER A 142 -54.72 0.79 -20.62
N LEU A 143 -53.68 0.15 -20.06
CA LEU A 143 -52.35 0.10 -20.66
C LEU A 143 -52.31 -0.88 -21.82
N VAL A 144 -52.85 -2.09 -21.67
CA VAL A 144 -52.82 -3.13 -22.72
C VAL A 144 -53.76 -2.80 -23.89
N SER A 145 -54.86 -2.07 -23.66
CA SER A 145 -55.84 -1.76 -24.70
C SER A 145 -55.44 -0.56 -25.59
N THR A 146 -54.35 0.15 -25.27
CA THR A 146 -53.80 1.17 -26.18
C THR A 146 -53.06 0.51 -27.35
N PRO A 147 -53.21 1.01 -28.60
CA PRO A 147 -52.70 0.35 -29.80
C PRO A 147 -51.18 0.07 -29.72
N ASP A 148 -50.81 -1.15 -30.15
CA ASP A 148 -49.50 -1.81 -29.98
C ASP A 148 -48.28 -0.92 -30.29
N ASP A 149 -48.33 -0.12 -31.36
CA ASP A 149 -47.22 0.75 -31.78
C ASP A 149 -46.79 1.76 -30.70
N THR A 150 -47.72 2.19 -29.85
CA THR A 150 -47.41 3.14 -28.76
C THR A 150 -46.85 2.45 -27.52
N LEU A 151 -47.18 1.18 -27.30
CA LEU A 151 -46.69 0.38 -26.18
C LEU A 151 -45.27 -0.09 -26.44
N GLU A 152 -44.97 -0.61 -27.63
CA GLU A 152 -43.62 -1.03 -27.98
C GLU A 152 -42.62 0.14 -27.93
N ARG A 153 -43.01 1.32 -28.44
CA ARG A 153 -42.19 2.54 -28.34
C ARG A 153 -41.99 3.01 -26.89
N LYS A 154 -43.02 2.95 -26.05
CA LYS A 154 -42.90 3.29 -24.62
C LYS A 154 -42.02 2.27 -23.88
N ARG A 155 -42.12 0.98 -24.23
CA ARG A 155 -41.32 -0.10 -23.65
C ARG A 155 -39.85 0.07 -24.02
N SER A 156 -39.54 0.26 -25.31
CA SER A 156 -38.17 0.47 -25.76
C SER A 156 -37.57 1.74 -25.17
N SER A 157 -38.31 2.87 -25.21
CA SER A 157 -37.87 4.14 -24.61
C SER A 157 -37.54 4.02 -23.13
N SER A 158 -38.35 3.26 -22.39
CA SER A 158 -38.21 3.17 -20.95
C SER A 158 -37.19 2.11 -20.51
N ILE A 159 -36.99 1.04 -21.30
CA ILE A 159 -35.83 0.16 -21.17
C ILE A 159 -34.54 0.95 -21.41
N VAL A 160 -34.51 1.78 -22.46
CA VAL A 160 -33.33 2.60 -22.79
C VAL A 160 -33.07 3.63 -21.68
N THR A 161 -34.11 4.35 -21.22
CA THR A 161 -33.96 5.30 -20.10
C THR A 161 -33.49 4.61 -18.83
N GLY A 162 -34.09 3.47 -18.47
CA GLY A 162 -33.73 2.73 -17.27
C GLY A 162 -32.33 2.12 -17.32
N THR A 163 -31.90 1.66 -18.49
CA THR A 163 -30.51 1.18 -18.69
C THR A 163 -29.52 2.34 -18.60
N ILE A 164 -29.81 3.50 -19.18
CA ILE A 164 -28.98 4.71 -19.04
C ILE A 164 -28.89 5.14 -17.58
N GLU A 165 -29.99 5.14 -16.84
CA GLU A 165 -30.01 5.48 -15.41
C GLU A 165 -29.17 4.48 -14.58
N ALA A 166 -29.31 3.18 -14.84
CA ALA A 166 -28.49 2.15 -14.20
C ALA A 166 -26.99 2.31 -14.53
N CYS A 167 -26.65 2.65 -15.77
CA CYS A 167 -25.28 2.99 -16.16
C CYS A 167 -24.77 4.24 -15.44
N CYS A 168 -25.58 5.30 -15.34
CA CYS A 168 -25.26 6.50 -14.59
C CYS A 168 -24.98 6.19 -13.11
N GLU A 169 -25.83 5.37 -12.48
CA GLU A 169 -25.67 4.98 -11.08
C GLU A 169 -24.41 4.13 -10.88
N SER A 170 -24.14 3.19 -11.79
CA SER A 170 -22.91 2.38 -11.79
C SER A 170 -21.65 3.25 -11.91
N ILE A 171 -21.63 4.22 -12.83
CA ILE A 171 -20.52 5.19 -12.98
C ILE A 171 -20.33 6.00 -11.70
N ARG A 172 -21.42 6.49 -11.07
CA ARG A 172 -21.35 7.25 -9.80
C ARG A 172 -20.80 6.39 -8.67
N ALA A 173 -21.26 5.15 -8.53
CA ALA A 173 -20.77 4.21 -7.53
C ALA A 173 -19.27 3.96 -7.73
N PHE A 174 -18.84 3.71 -8.98
CA PHE A 174 -17.43 3.52 -9.30
C PHE A 174 -16.57 4.77 -9.02
N ARG A 175 -17.07 5.98 -9.29
CA ARG A 175 -16.40 7.23 -8.88
C ARG A 175 -16.28 7.35 -7.36
N GLY A 176 -17.28 6.88 -6.61
CA GLY A 176 -17.21 6.76 -5.15
C GLY A 176 -16.07 5.84 -4.71
N ASP A 177 -15.92 4.69 -5.35
CA ASP A 177 -14.82 3.75 -5.11
C ASP A 177 -13.46 4.39 -5.43
N VAL A 178 -13.31 5.05 -6.59
CA VAL A 178 -12.09 5.78 -6.98
C VAL A 178 -11.68 6.80 -5.91
N ARG A 179 -12.61 7.62 -5.43
CA ARG A 179 -12.35 8.61 -4.37
C ARG A 179 -11.94 7.94 -3.07
N THR A 180 -12.55 6.82 -2.73
CA THR A 180 -12.20 6.02 -1.54
C THR A 180 -10.75 5.54 -1.63
N VAL A 181 -10.34 5.01 -2.78
CA VAL A 181 -8.96 4.57 -3.02
C VAL A 181 -7.99 5.75 -3.00
N GLN A 182 -8.31 6.88 -3.63
CA GLN A 182 -7.47 8.09 -3.59
C GLN A 182 -7.25 8.61 -2.16
N ASN A 183 -8.29 8.59 -1.32
CA ASN A 183 -8.17 8.96 0.08
C ASN A 183 -7.27 7.97 0.85
N GLN A 184 -7.36 6.67 0.56
CA GLN A 184 -6.48 5.66 1.15
C GLN A 184 -5.02 5.82 0.70
N ILE A 185 -4.78 6.11 -0.59
CA ILE A 185 -3.44 6.41 -1.12
C ILE A 185 -2.85 7.63 -0.39
N THR A 186 -3.63 8.71 -0.26
CA THR A 186 -3.19 9.93 0.42
C THR A 186 -2.86 9.67 1.88
N ARG A 187 -3.71 8.89 2.57
CA ARG A 187 -3.47 8.48 3.96
C ARG A 187 -2.19 7.64 4.10
N LEU A 188 -1.99 6.66 3.23
CA LEU A 188 -0.80 5.81 3.24
C LEU A 188 0.47 6.62 2.96
N ARG A 189 0.42 7.57 2.02
CA ARG A 189 1.53 8.49 1.72
C ARG A 189 1.89 9.34 2.94
N LEU A 190 0.90 9.96 3.58
CA LEU A 190 1.11 10.75 4.80
C LEU A 190 1.67 9.90 5.95
N GLU A 191 1.20 8.66 6.11
CA GLU A 191 1.72 7.74 7.12
C GLU A 191 3.18 7.39 6.86
N VAL A 192 3.52 7.02 5.61
CA VAL A 192 4.90 6.74 5.17
C VAL A 192 5.81 7.94 5.38
N GLU A 193 5.38 9.14 5.01
CA GLU A 193 6.16 10.37 5.19
C GLU A 193 6.32 10.71 6.68
N SER A 194 5.27 10.57 7.48
CA SER A 194 5.34 10.82 8.93
C SER A 194 6.28 9.84 9.62
N LEU A 195 6.26 8.56 9.23
CA LEU A 195 7.15 7.53 9.76
C LEU A 195 8.57 7.73 9.30
N ARG A 196 8.78 8.14 8.04
CA ARG A 196 10.08 8.53 7.50
C ARG A 196 10.67 9.68 8.31
N GLN A 197 9.93 10.78 8.48
CA GLN A 197 10.40 11.94 9.24
C GLN A 197 10.65 11.59 10.71
N LYS A 198 9.74 10.85 11.34
CA LYS A 198 9.88 10.41 12.74
C LYS A 198 11.10 9.53 12.92
N HIS A 199 11.34 8.56 12.05
CA HIS A 199 12.49 7.67 12.18
C HIS A 199 13.80 8.32 11.75
N GLU A 200 13.79 9.18 10.74
CA GLU A 200 14.97 9.98 10.40
C GLU A 200 15.36 10.84 11.59
N LEU A 201 14.40 11.50 12.26
CA LEU A 201 14.62 12.27 13.47
C LEU A 201 15.03 11.41 14.68
N GLU A 202 14.39 10.26 14.91
CA GLU A 202 14.70 9.37 16.04
C GLU A 202 16.04 8.68 15.86
N VAL A 203 16.38 8.25 14.65
CA VAL A 203 17.64 7.59 14.37
C VAL A 203 18.76 8.62 14.32
N THR A 204 18.56 9.80 13.71
CA THR A 204 19.55 10.88 13.84
C THR A 204 19.70 11.30 15.30
N LYS A 205 18.64 11.59 16.05
CA LYS A 205 18.77 11.94 17.48
C LYS A 205 19.33 10.81 18.34
N GLY A 206 18.99 9.55 18.04
CA GLY A 206 19.51 8.37 18.72
C GLY A 206 20.99 8.15 18.44
N LEU A 207 21.41 8.30 17.18
CA LEU A 207 22.81 8.32 16.77
C LEU A 207 23.54 9.53 17.33
N PHE A 208 22.91 10.70 17.42
CA PHE A 208 23.49 11.90 18.03
C PHE A 208 23.60 11.78 19.55
N ARG A 209 22.72 11.00 20.20
CA ARG A 209 22.94 10.59 21.60
C ARG A 209 24.18 9.72 21.72
N LEU A 210 24.43 8.88 20.72
CA LEU A 210 25.65 8.11 20.61
C LEU A 210 26.74 8.94 19.93
N ASP A 211 27.14 10.04 20.58
CA ASP A 211 28.14 11.00 20.12
C ASP A 211 29.32 10.29 19.41
N ILE A 212 29.21 10.17 18.08
CA ILE A 212 30.15 9.44 17.24
C ILE A 212 31.56 10.02 17.45
N PRO A 213 31.74 11.36 17.50
CA PRO A 213 32.99 11.97 17.93
C PRO A 213 33.51 11.46 19.29
N VAL A 214 32.67 11.25 20.30
CA VAL A 214 33.08 10.68 21.59
C VAL A 214 33.53 9.23 21.47
N SER A 215 32.83 8.39 20.71
CA SER A 215 33.24 7.00 20.49
C SER A 215 34.55 6.92 19.71
N ILE A 216 34.72 7.76 18.69
CA ILE A 216 35.99 7.89 17.93
C ILE A 216 37.09 8.36 18.88
N ARG A 217 36.84 9.38 19.71
CA ARG A 217 37.82 9.89 20.68
C ARG A 217 38.24 8.81 21.68
N ARG A 218 37.30 8.00 22.18
CA ARG A 218 37.59 6.86 23.07
C ARG A 218 38.45 5.81 22.35
N SER A 219 38.12 5.50 21.11
CA SER A 219 38.88 4.57 20.25
C SER A 219 40.30 5.11 20.01
N THR A 220 40.43 6.41 19.73
CA THR A 220 41.70 7.12 19.58
C THR A 220 42.54 7.02 20.85
N LEU A 221 41.97 7.26 22.04
CA LEU A 221 42.71 7.16 23.31
C LEU A 221 43.27 5.75 23.54
N LYS A 222 42.46 4.71 23.32
CA LYS A 222 42.91 3.32 23.43
C LYS A 222 44.02 3.02 22.43
N MET A 223 43.84 3.44 21.18
CA MET A 223 44.81 3.20 20.11
C MET A 223 46.11 3.98 20.31
N THR A 224 46.04 5.18 20.90
CA THR A 224 47.23 5.94 21.32
C THR A 224 48.02 5.18 22.38
N GLY A 225 47.35 4.54 23.34
CA GLY A 225 48.03 3.67 24.33
C GLY A 225 48.78 2.51 23.67
N VAL A 226 48.15 1.85 22.68
CA VAL A 226 48.79 0.78 21.90
C VAL A 226 49.99 1.32 21.11
N LEU A 227 49.82 2.44 20.40
CA LEU A 227 50.90 3.02 19.59
C LEU A 227 52.06 3.54 20.45
N GLN A 228 51.79 4.09 21.64
CA GLN A 228 52.81 4.52 22.61
C GLN A 228 53.57 3.33 23.23
N SER A 229 52.92 2.17 23.35
CA SER A 229 53.58 0.94 23.82
C SER A 229 54.66 0.43 22.85
N ILE A 230 54.50 0.77 21.56
CA ILE A 230 55.43 0.49 20.47
C ILE A 230 56.44 1.64 20.38
N SER A 231 57.44 1.62 21.25
CA SER A 231 58.54 2.57 21.23
C SER A 231 59.45 2.34 20.01
N TRP A 232 60.05 3.41 19.48
CA TRP A 232 60.88 3.36 18.27
C TRP A 232 62.05 2.35 18.37
N TRP A 233 62.57 2.14 19.57
CA TRP A 233 63.67 1.20 19.83
C TRP A 233 63.23 -0.27 19.83
N LYS A 234 61.93 -0.57 19.99
CA LYS A 234 61.38 -1.93 19.88
C LYS A 234 61.06 -2.31 18.43
N LEU A 235 60.92 -1.32 17.54
CA LEU A 235 60.53 -1.55 16.15
C LEU A 235 61.40 -2.60 15.44
N PRO A 236 62.74 -2.59 15.53
CA PRO A 236 63.55 -3.59 14.84
C PRO A 236 63.20 -5.05 15.17
N PHE A 237 62.65 -5.30 16.36
CA PHE A 237 62.30 -6.64 16.83
C PHE A 237 60.81 -6.97 16.65
N MET A 238 59.96 -5.98 16.37
CA MET A 238 58.50 -6.12 16.34
C MET A 238 57.88 -5.77 14.98
N VAL A 239 58.68 -5.51 13.94
CA VAL A 239 58.16 -5.06 12.64
C VAL A 239 57.13 -6.02 12.07
N ASP A 240 57.41 -7.33 12.12
CA ASP A 240 56.55 -8.35 11.53
C ASP A 240 55.22 -8.49 12.29
N ASP A 241 55.25 -8.36 13.62
CA ASP A 241 54.05 -8.44 14.47
C ASP A 241 53.23 -7.15 14.48
N LEU A 242 53.83 -6.01 14.12
CA LEU A 242 53.20 -4.70 14.20
C LEU A 242 51.87 -4.65 13.45
N SER A 243 51.82 -5.20 12.23
CA SER A 243 50.59 -5.18 11.44
C SER A 243 49.50 -6.03 12.08
N ALA A 244 49.85 -7.17 12.67
CA ALA A 244 48.89 -8.05 13.34
C ALA A 244 48.35 -7.37 14.61
N ILE A 245 49.23 -6.83 15.46
CA ILE A 245 48.88 -6.12 16.69
C ILE A 245 47.96 -4.93 16.40
N LEU A 246 48.30 -4.10 15.42
CA LEU A 246 47.49 -2.92 15.09
C LEU A 246 46.14 -3.33 14.47
N ASN A 247 46.11 -4.29 13.54
CA ASN A 247 44.85 -4.75 12.94
C ASN A 247 43.91 -5.37 13.97
N ASP A 248 44.44 -6.17 14.89
CA ASP A 248 43.67 -6.77 15.97
C ASP A 248 43.08 -5.70 16.89
N ASN A 249 43.89 -4.73 17.30
CA ASN A 249 43.43 -3.61 18.12
C ASN A 249 42.42 -2.72 17.40
N ILE A 250 42.54 -2.52 16.09
CA ILE A 250 41.57 -1.77 15.29
C ILE A 250 40.23 -2.50 15.29
N ARG A 251 40.21 -3.81 15.03
CA ARG A 251 38.98 -4.60 14.98
C ARG A 251 38.23 -4.58 16.31
N HIS A 252 38.94 -4.66 17.44
CA HIS A 252 38.33 -4.73 18.76
C HIS A 252 37.99 -3.35 19.35
N ASN A 253 38.79 -2.32 19.07
CA ASN A 253 38.64 -1.02 19.71
C ASN A 253 37.98 0.05 18.84
N TRP A 254 37.83 -0.16 17.53
CA TRP A 254 37.20 0.83 16.65
C TRP A 254 35.69 0.86 16.83
N CYS A 255 35.22 1.81 17.64
CA CYS A 255 33.81 2.15 17.81
C CYS A 255 32.86 0.95 18.06
N PRO A 256 33.16 0.02 19.00
CA PRO A 256 32.28 -1.11 19.28
C PRO A 256 30.89 -0.67 19.73
N ASP A 257 30.81 0.41 20.51
CA ASP A 257 29.54 1.01 20.96
C ASP A 257 28.64 1.43 19.78
N VAL A 258 29.26 1.95 18.70
CA VAL A 258 28.55 2.37 17.49
C VAL A 258 28.02 1.15 16.75
N ILE A 259 28.79 0.06 16.65
CA ILE A 259 28.34 -1.18 16.00
C ILE A 259 27.12 -1.74 16.73
N THR A 260 27.17 -1.90 18.05
CA THR A 260 26.03 -2.40 18.84
C THR A 260 24.80 -1.51 18.70
N CYS A 261 24.99 -0.18 18.66
CA CYS A 261 23.90 0.76 18.42
C CYS A 261 23.30 0.62 17.01
N LEU A 262 24.14 0.48 15.98
CA LEU A 262 23.70 0.28 14.60
C LEU A 262 22.94 -1.04 14.43
N GLU A 263 23.39 -2.12 15.08
CA GLU A 263 22.69 -3.41 15.09
C GLU A 263 21.33 -3.30 15.78
N PHE A 264 21.26 -2.59 16.91
CA PHE A 264 19.99 -2.29 17.58
C PHE A 264 19.03 -1.50 16.68
N HIS A 265 19.53 -0.46 16.01
CA HIS A 265 18.72 0.31 15.07
C HIS A 265 18.33 -0.48 13.82
N ALA A 266 19.17 -1.39 13.33
CA ALA A 266 18.83 -2.30 12.24
C ALA A 266 17.66 -3.20 12.64
N GLY A 267 17.65 -3.73 13.87
CA GLY A 267 16.52 -4.47 14.42
C GLY A 267 15.23 -3.63 14.51
N ARG A 268 15.34 -2.36 14.91
CA ARG A 268 14.18 -1.44 14.89
C ARG A 268 13.66 -1.18 13.47
N LEU A 269 14.54 -0.96 12.49
CA LEU A 269 14.16 -0.79 11.09
C LEU A 269 13.49 -2.04 10.53
N TYR A 270 13.94 -3.23 10.94
CA TYR A 270 13.26 -4.49 10.61
C TYR A 270 11.83 -4.52 11.16
N SER A 271 11.65 -4.21 12.44
CA SER A 271 10.30 -4.17 13.03
C SER A 271 9.38 -3.15 12.37
N LEU A 272 9.90 -1.98 11.99
CA LEU A 272 9.17 -0.95 11.25
C LEU A 272 8.76 -1.45 9.86
N ARG A 273 9.67 -2.14 9.15
CA ARG A 273 9.37 -2.75 7.85
C ARG A 273 8.20 -3.72 7.96
N GLU A 274 8.25 -4.64 8.91
CA GLU A 274 7.17 -5.62 9.10
C GLU A 274 5.84 -4.95 9.43
N GLN A 275 5.85 -3.90 10.27
CA GLN A 275 4.66 -3.12 10.55
C GLN A 275 4.09 -2.45 9.29
N LEU A 276 4.95 -1.81 8.48
CA LEU A 276 4.54 -1.15 7.24
C LEU A 276 4.01 -2.13 6.21
N ILE A 277 4.64 -3.30 6.07
CA ILE A 277 4.17 -4.37 5.18
C ILE A 277 2.79 -4.83 5.64
N PHE A 278 2.62 -5.11 6.93
CA PHE A 278 1.34 -5.52 7.49
C PHE A 278 0.24 -4.48 7.27
N GLN A 279 0.51 -3.20 7.56
CA GLN A 279 -0.42 -2.10 7.34
C GLN A 279 -0.78 -1.93 5.86
N THR A 280 0.20 -2.04 4.96
CA THR A 280 -0.02 -1.95 3.51
C THR A 280 -0.92 -3.08 3.03
N MET A 281 -0.68 -4.31 3.47
CA MET A 281 -1.52 -5.48 3.14
C MET A 281 -2.93 -5.37 3.75
N ALA A 282 -3.04 -4.84 4.97
CA ALA A 282 -4.33 -4.59 5.60
C ALA A 282 -5.14 -3.54 4.82
N ASN A 283 -4.51 -2.43 4.43
CA ASN A 283 -5.15 -1.41 3.59
C ASN A 283 -5.56 -1.97 2.24
N TYR A 284 -4.72 -2.81 1.62
CA TYR A 284 -5.04 -3.48 0.36
C TYR A 284 -6.30 -4.36 0.49
N SER A 285 -6.47 -5.10 1.59
CA SER A 285 -7.66 -5.93 1.81
C SER A 285 -8.96 -5.13 1.99
N GLN A 286 -8.86 -3.85 2.36
CA GLN A 286 -9.98 -2.94 2.53
C GLN A 286 -10.35 -2.18 1.23
N LEU A 287 -9.60 -2.37 0.14
CA LEU A 287 -9.90 -1.75 -1.14
C LEU A 287 -11.22 -2.29 -1.71
N PRO A 288 -11.98 -1.48 -2.49
CA PRO A 288 -13.11 -1.97 -3.25
C PRO A 288 -12.69 -3.11 -4.21
N ARG A 289 -13.57 -4.09 -4.44
CA ARG A 289 -13.27 -5.29 -5.25
C ARG A 289 -12.71 -4.96 -6.64
N ALA A 290 -13.14 -3.85 -7.23
CA ALA A 290 -12.64 -3.37 -8.52
C ALA A 290 -11.13 -3.05 -8.55
N PHE A 291 -10.54 -2.78 -7.39
CA PHE A 291 -9.11 -2.45 -7.20
C PHE A 291 -8.31 -3.60 -6.58
N GLN A 292 -8.97 -4.69 -6.16
CA GLN A 292 -8.32 -5.88 -5.63
C GLN A 292 -7.75 -6.75 -6.76
N SER A 293 -6.68 -6.28 -7.40
CA SER A 293 -5.98 -7.03 -8.45
C SER A 293 -5.07 -8.10 -7.87
N SER A 294 -5.26 -9.36 -8.27
CA SER A 294 -4.34 -10.46 -7.92
C SER A 294 -2.90 -10.18 -8.34
N VAL A 295 -2.71 -9.43 -9.43
CA VAL A 295 -1.39 -8.99 -9.90
C VAL A 295 -0.75 -8.04 -8.89
N LEU A 296 -1.50 -7.07 -8.36
CA LEU A 296 -0.99 -6.14 -7.34
C LEU A 296 -0.65 -6.90 -6.06
N LYS A 297 -1.53 -7.78 -5.59
CA LYS A 297 -1.25 -8.63 -4.42
C LYS A 297 0.04 -9.44 -4.59
N ASN A 298 0.17 -10.16 -5.71
CA ASN A 298 1.36 -10.97 -6.00
C ASN A 298 2.62 -10.10 -6.12
N THR A 299 2.51 -8.91 -6.70
CA THR A 299 3.63 -7.97 -6.81
C THR A 299 4.08 -7.50 -5.42
N LEU A 300 3.14 -7.12 -4.54
CA LEU A 300 3.45 -6.72 -3.17
C LEU A 300 4.04 -7.87 -2.34
N GLU A 301 3.51 -9.07 -2.50
CA GLU A 301 4.06 -10.29 -1.88
C GLU A 301 5.47 -10.57 -2.39
N GLN A 302 5.70 -10.43 -3.71
CA GLN A 302 7.02 -10.58 -4.30
C GLN A 302 8.01 -9.56 -3.71
N TYR A 303 7.67 -8.27 -3.67
CA TYR A 303 8.52 -7.27 -3.03
C TYR A 303 8.75 -7.56 -1.55
N SER A 304 7.74 -8.05 -0.83
CA SER A 304 7.92 -8.44 0.59
C SER A 304 8.90 -9.60 0.75
N SER A 305 8.92 -10.55 -0.19
CA SER A 305 9.76 -11.74 -0.18
C SER A 305 11.18 -11.51 -0.72
N ASP A 306 11.32 -10.69 -1.77
CA ASP A 306 12.58 -10.39 -2.47
C ASP A 306 13.47 -9.42 -1.68
N LEU A 307 12.88 -8.70 -0.73
CA LEU A 307 13.61 -7.89 0.23
C LEU A 307 14.40 -8.80 1.18
N ASN A 308 15.57 -9.26 0.70
CA ASN A 308 16.65 -9.85 1.47
C ASN A 308 16.66 -9.19 2.83
N GLY A 309 16.32 -9.96 3.87
CA GLY A 309 16.01 -9.45 5.19
C GLY A 309 16.98 -8.36 5.64
N ILE A 310 16.49 -7.35 6.34
CA ILE A 310 17.35 -6.33 6.95
C ILE A 310 18.17 -7.04 8.03
N GLY A 311 19.32 -7.58 7.63
CA GLY A 311 20.25 -8.23 8.52
C GLY A 311 20.89 -7.21 9.46
N PRO A 312 21.38 -7.65 10.63
CA PRO A 312 22.09 -6.75 11.57
C PRO A 312 23.29 -6.06 10.91
N ASN A 313 23.86 -6.69 9.88
CA ASN A 313 25.07 -6.23 9.22
C ASN A 313 24.84 -5.10 8.20
N VAL A 314 23.59 -4.77 7.86
CA VAL A 314 23.29 -3.80 6.79
C VAL A 314 23.82 -2.40 7.14
N LEU A 315 23.63 -1.97 8.38
CA LEU A 315 24.13 -0.67 8.85
C LEU A 315 25.60 -0.73 9.30
N SER A 316 26.04 -1.85 9.89
CA SER A 316 27.43 -2.01 10.35
C SER A 316 28.42 -2.21 9.19
N TYR A 317 27.94 -2.44 7.96
CA TYR A 317 28.76 -2.50 6.77
C TYR A 317 29.59 -1.22 6.54
N ALA A 318 29.03 -0.03 6.85
CA ALA A 318 29.76 1.23 6.76
C ALA A 318 30.97 1.27 7.71
N VAL A 319 30.79 0.77 8.94
CA VAL A 319 31.88 0.65 9.93
C VAL A 319 32.92 -0.37 9.46
N SER A 320 32.46 -1.53 8.97
CA SER A 320 33.31 -2.61 8.46
C SER A 320 34.19 -2.15 7.30
N ASN A 321 33.64 -1.34 6.39
CA ASN A 321 34.41 -0.75 5.29
C ASN A 321 35.49 0.21 5.80
N ARG A 322 35.21 1.00 6.84
CA ARG A 322 36.22 1.88 7.45
C ARG A 322 37.28 1.09 8.21
N ILE A 323 36.92 0.00 8.88
CA ILE A 323 37.89 -0.93 9.49
C ILE A 323 38.81 -1.51 8.41
N LYS A 324 38.28 -1.91 7.26
CA LYS A 324 39.08 -2.39 6.12
C LYS A 324 40.04 -1.32 5.61
N GLN A 325 39.56 -0.07 5.44
CA GLN A 325 40.40 1.05 5.03
C GLN A 325 41.53 1.36 6.03
N LEU A 326 41.24 1.26 7.33
CA LEU A 326 42.25 1.41 8.38
C LEU A 326 43.25 0.24 8.37
N SER A 327 42.79 -0.97 8.07
CA SER A 327 43.69 -2.11 7.89
C SER A 327 44.64 -1.89 6.70
N GLU A 328 44.14 -1.34 5.59
CA GLU A 328 44.98 -0.93 4.46
C GLU A 328 45.97 0.19 4.84
N SER A 329 45.60 1.14 5.71
CA SER A 329 46.55 2.15 6.20
C SER A 329 47.63 1.55 7.11
N VAL A 330 47.31 0.50 7.89
CA VAL A 330 48.29 -0.26 8.68
C VAL A 330 49.30 -0.98 7.78
N THR A 331 48.88 -1.57 6.66
CA THR A 331 49.84 -2.19 5.72
C THR A 331 50.80 -1.17 5.11
N ARG A 332 50.31 0.04 4.81
CA ARG A 332 51.15 1.16 4.33
C ARG A 332 52.11 1.65 5.41
N LEU A 333 51.65 1.75 6.65
CA LEU A 333 52.46 2.09 7.82
C LEU A 333 53.61 1.07 7.97
N HIS A 334 53.29 -0.22 7.98
CA HIS A 334 54.27 -1.31 8.09
C HIS A 334 55.34 -1.25 6.99
N ARG A 335 54.94 -1.06 5.73
CA ARG A 335 55.89 -0.91 4.60
C ARG A 335 56.79 0.33 4.75
N GLN A 336 56.26 1.44 5.23
CA GLN A 336 57.05 2.66 5.46
C GLN A 336 58.08 2.46 6.58
N ILE A 337 57.73 1.71 7.62
CA ILE A 337 58.64 1.37 8.73
C ILE A 337 59.74 0.43 8.25
N GLN A 338 59.40 -0.60 7.47
CA GLN A 338 60.39 -1.51 6.86
C GLN A 338 61.42 -0.73 6.02
N ASN A 339 60.96 0.20 5.17
CA ASN A 339 61.85 1.04 4.39
C ASN A 339 62.72 1.96 5.26
N ALA A 340 62.15 2.53 6.33
CA ALA A 340 62.88 3.39 7.26
C ALA A 340 63.96 2.61 8.03
N LEU A 341 63.66 1.38 8.46
CA LEU A 341 64.62 0.49 9.10
C LEU A 341 65.71 0.03 8.15
N LEU A 342 65.37 -0.33 6.91
CA LEU A 342 66.35 -0.68 5.89
C LEU A 342 67.32 0.49 5.63
N THR A 343 66.79 1.71 5.57
CA THR A 343 67.60 2.93 5.42
C THR A 343 68.48 3.17 6.64
N PHE A 344 67.95 2.96 7.84
CA PHE A 344 68.71 3.08 9.09
C PHE A 344 69.86 2.06 9.16
N PHE A 345 69.56 0.77 9.00
CA PHE A 345 70.55 -0.30 9.07
C PHE A 345 71.56 -0.21 7.92
N GLY A 346 71.11 0.05 6.69
CA GLY A 346 71.99 0.25 5.54
C GLY A 346 72.90 1.47 5.73
N GLY A 347 72.37 2.58 6.26
CA GLY A 347 73.16 3.77 6.56
C GLY A 347 74.14 3.57 7.72
N ALA A 348 73.71 2.90 8.79
CA ALA A 348 74.54 2.59 9.96
C ALA A 348 75.70 1.65 9.58
N LEU A 349 75.42 0.56 8.86
CA LEU A 349 76.43 -0.37 8.37
C LEU A 349 77.34 0.28 7.32
N GLY A 350 76.78 1.09 6.42
CA GLY A 350 77.56 1.83 5.42
C GLY A 350 78.53 2.81 6.06
N SER A 351 78.08 3.59 7.06
CA SER A 351 78.94 4.53 7.79
C SER A 351 80.04 3.82 8.59
N SER A 352 79.69 2.72 9.26
CA SER A 352 80.65 1.91 10.03
C SER A 352 81.67 1.22 9.12
N GLY A 353 81.21 0.66 7.99
CA GLY A 353 82.05 0.01 7.00
C GLY A 353 83.00 0.99 6.30
N ALA A 354 82.52 2.19 5.98
CA ALA A 354 83.36 3.24 5.41
C ALA A 354 84.43 3.71 6.41
N ALA A 355 84.08 3.90 7.69
CA ALA A 355 85.05 4.26 8.73
C ALA A 355 86.08 3.14 8.96
N TYR A 356 85.63 1.88 9.00
CA TYR A 356 86.52 0.72 9.09
C TYR A 356 87.48 0.62 7.90
N ALA A 357 86.98 0.81 6.68
CA ALA A 357 87.81 0.84 5.48
C ALA A 357 88.80 2.03 5.53
N ALA A 358 88.36 3.22 5.92
CA ALA A 358 89.28 4.36 6.05
C ALA A 358 90.42 4.08 7.06
N TRP A 359 90.12 3.38 8.16
CA TRP A 359 91.13 2.92 9.12
C TRP A 359 92.04 1.82 8.55
N PHE A 360 91.48 0.78 7.94
CA PHE A 360 92.24 -0.36 7.43
C PHE A 360 93.23 0.06 6.33
N TRP A 361 92.84 1.02 5.48
CA TRP A 361 93.70 1.64 4.47
C TRP A 361 94.62 2.74 5.04
N GLN A 362 94.67 2.92 6.36
CA GLN A 362 95.52 3.87 7.08
C GLN A 362 95.29 5.36 6.74
N TYR A 363 94.11 5.72 6.21
CA TYR A 363 93.76 7.12 5.95
C TYR A 363 93.45 7.91 7.22
N ILE A 364 92.97 7.22 8.28
CA ILE A 364 92.64 7.83 9.58
C ILE A 364 93.12 6.95 10.74
N PRO A 365 93.49 7.54 11.89
CA PRO A 365 93.78 6.80 13.12
C PRO A 365 92.56 5.99 13.61
N GLY A 366 92.80 4.85 14.28
CA GLY A 366 91.72 3.95 14.72
C GLY A 366 90.73 4.56 15.70
N TYR A 367 91.18 5.47 16.58
CA TYR A 367 90.29 6.18 17.51
C TYR A 367 89.35 7.15 16.76
N ASP A 368 89.85 7.82 15.70
CA ASP A 368 89.03 8.70 14.86
C ASP A 368 88.03 7.91 14.03
N ALA A 369 88.42 6.73 13.53
CA ALA A 369 87.52 5.84 12.79
C ALA A 369 86.32 5.37 13.64
N LEU A 370 86.57 5.00 14.90
CA LEU A 370 85.49 4.70 15.85
C LEU A 370 84.58 5.91 16.09
N GLY A 371 85.16 7.10 16.20
CA GLY A 371 84.42 8.36 16.33
C GLY A 371 83.50 8.63 15.13
N TRP A 372 84.03 8.53 13.92
CA TRP A 372 83.27 8.75 12.68
C TRP A 372 82.18 7.69 12.47
N GLY A 373 82.48 6.41 12.73
CA GLY A 373 81.49 5.34 12.66
C GLY A 373 80.36 5.54 13.67
N GLY A 374 80.69 5.86 14.93
CA GLY A 374 79.72 6.15 15.98
C GLY A 374 78.84 7.36 15.66
N LEU A 375 79.43 8.46 15.17
CA LEU A 375 78.69 9.64 14.72
C LEU A 375 77.73 9.32 13.58
N GLY A 376 78.16 8.51 12.59
CA GLY A 376 77.32 8.03 11.50
C GLY A 376 76.07 7.30 12.00
N ILE A 377 76.23 6.38 12.95
CA ILE A 377 75.12 5.66 13.58
C ILE A 377 74.16 6.63 14.29
N ILE A 378 74.68 7.59 15.05
CA ILE A 378 73.86 8.58 15.77
C ILE A 378 73.05 9.45 14.80
N VAL A 379 73.66 9.89 13.69
CA VAL A 379 72.98 10.65 12.64
C VAL A 379 71.85 9.82 12.02
N MET A 380 72.12 8.55 11.69
CA MET A 380 71.11 7.65 11.14
C MET A 380 69.98 7.37 12.13
N LEU A 381 70.30 7.23 13.42
CA LEU A 381 69.31 7.04 14.48
C LEU A 381 68.39 8.27 14.60
N ARG A 382 68.97 9.48 14.57
CA ARG A 382 68.20 10.72 14.57
C ARG A 382 67.26 10.80 13.35
N PHE A 383 67.74 10.40 12.18
CA PHE A 383 66.93 10.35 10.96
C PHE A 383 65.78 9.33 11.09
N PHE A 384 66.06 8.15 11.64
CA PHE A 384 65.05 7.12 11.89
C PHE A 384 63.96 7.60 12.84
N VAL A 385 64.32 8.16 13.99
CA VAL A 385 63.37 8.71 14.97
C VAL A 385 62.49 9.79 14.34
N ARG A 386 63.09 10.69 13.55
CA ARG A 386 62.34 11.71 12.81
C ARG A 386 61.35 11.08 11.82
N ASN A 387 61.78 10.10 11.04
CA ASN A 387 60.90 9.42 10.07
C ASN A 387 59.76 8.67 10.77
N TRP A 388 60.03 8.03 11.90
CA TRP A 388 59.02 7.37 12.72
C TRP A 388 57.88 8.33 13.11
N HIS A 389 58.22 9.53 13.61
CA HIS A 389 57.20 10.53 13.94
C HIS A 389 56.39 10.97 12.72
N ILE A 390 57.04 11.23 11.57
CA ILE A 390 56.34 11.60 10.33
C ILE A 390 55.39 10.49 9.87
N ILE A 391 55.83 9.24 9.98
CA ILE A 391 55.05 8.05 9.61
C ILE A 391 53.82 7.93 10.55
N GLN A 392 54.00 8.11 11.86
CA GLN A 392 52.90 8.13 12.82
C GLN A 392 51.90 9.26 12.54
N GLU A 393 52.36 10.48 12.28
CA GLU A 393 51.51 11.63 11.96
C GLU A 393 50.63 11.36 10.72
N ARG A 394 51.21 10.78 9.66
CA ARG A 394 50.48 10.39 8.44
C ARG A 394 49.41 9.34 8.72
N TRP A 395 49.74 8.33 9.52
CA TRP A 395 48.78 7.31 9.91
C TRP A 395 47.64 7.89 10.76
N TRP A 396 47.94 8.81 11.69
CA TRP A 396 46.91 9.54 12.44
C TRP A 396 46.04 10.44 11.56
N ALA A 397 46.60 11.03 10.50
CA ALA A 397 45.81 11.77 9.53
C ALA A 397 44.80 10.85 8.82
N ASP A 398 45.22 9.65 8.42
CA ASP A 398 44.34 8.62 7.84
C ASP A 398 43.28 8.13 8.84
N TRP A 399 43.66 7.92 10.11
CA TRP A 399 42.75 7.58 11.21
C TRP A 399 41.64 8.63 11.39
N ASN A 400 42.05 9.90 11.50
CA ASN A 400 41.12 11.02 11.64
C ASN A 400 40.23 11.21 10.41
N ARG A 401 40.76 10.95 9.20
CA ARG A 401 39.98 10.96 7.96
C ARG A 401 38.92 9.87 7.94
N ALA A 402 39.26 8.65 8.37
CA ALA A 402 38.30 7.56 8.51
C ALA A 402 37.21 7.89 9.53
N GLY A 403 37.60 8.46 10.68
CA GLY A 403 36.66 8.90 11.72
C GLY A 403 35.68 9.98 11.23
N LYS A 404 36.18 11.03 10.57
CA LYS A 404 35.33 12.10 9.98
C LYS A 404 34.40 11.58 8.89
N GLY A 405 34.85 10.58 8.11
CA GLY A 405 34.03 9.97 7.06
C GLY A 405 32.94 9.03 7.58
N LEU A 406 33.09 8.49 8.78
CA LEU A 406 32.22 7.46 9.33
C LEU A 406 30.78 7.94 9.53
N GLU A 407 30.59 9.13 10.10
CA GLU A 407 29.26 9.71 10.32
C GLU A 407 28.48 9.87 9.02
N ARG A 408 29.14 10.41 7.98
CA ARG A 408 28.55 10.58 6.65
C ARG A 408 28.16 9.24 6.05
N ASP A 409 29.01 8.23 6.16
CA ASP A 409 28.73 6.91 5.59
C ASP A 409 27.59 6.19 6.33
N ILE A 410 27.52 6.32 7.65
CA ILE A 410 26.40 5.78 8.45
C ILE A 410 25.09 6.46 8.05
N ASN A 411 25.07 7.79 7.93
CA ASN A 411 23.87 8.53 7.52
C ASN A 411 23.43 8.14 6.10
N ASN A 412 24.36 7.98 5.18
CA ASN A 412 24.06 7.51 3.83
C ASN A 412 23.53 6.07 3.84
N ALA A 413 24.19 5.16 4.57
CA ALA A 413 23.75 3.77 4.69
C ALA A 413 22.35 3.66 5.30
N LEU A 414 22.06 4.48 6.32
CA LEU A 414 20.74 4.57 6.92
C LEU A 414 19.68 5.06 5.92
N LYS A 415 19.94 6.18 5.24
CA LYS A 415 19.02 6.74 4.25
C LYS A 415 18.73 5.73 3.13
N THR A 416 19.78 5.14 2.56
CA THR A 416 19.67 4.11 1.52
C THR A 416 18.90 2.88 2.02
N THR A 417 19.14 2.44 3.27
CA THR A 417 18.42 1.28 3.83
C THR A 417 16.94 1.61 4.07
N MET A 418 16.64 2.81 4.54
CA MET A 418 15.26 3.26 4.74
C MET A 418 14.51 3.30 3.40
N GLU A 419 15.07 3.99 2.40
CA GLU A 419 14.44 4.18 1.08
C GLU A 419 14.31 2.84 0.32
N ASN A 420 15.39 2.05 0.28
CA ASN A 420 15.46 0.87 -0.59
C ASN A 420 15.08 -0.45 0.10
N ARG A 421 14.87 -0.48 1.42
CA ARG A 421 14.50 -1.73 2.11
C ARG A 421 13.29 -1.64 3.02
N VAL A 422 13.05 -0.49 3.64
CA VAL A 422 11.94 -0.31 4.58
C VAL A 422 10.71 0.22 3.85
N LEU A 423 10.88 1.27 3.04
CA LEU A 423 9.76 1.99 2.43
C LEU A 423 9.35 1.47 1.04
N VAL A 424 10.07 0.51 0.47
CA VAL A 424 9.82 0.04 -0.91
C VAL A 424 8.43 -0.52 -1.10
N VAL A 425 7.96 -1.39 -0.19
CA VAL A 425 6.64 -2.01 -0.32
C VAL A 425 5.50 -0.98 -0.31
N PRO A 426 5.38 -0.08 0.68
CA PRO A 426 4.30 0.91 0.67
C PRO A 426 4.45 1.93 -0.47
N LEU A 427 5.66 2.34 -0.84
CA LEU A 427 5.86 3.26 -1.97
C LEU A 427 5.46 2.62 -3.30
N LYS A 428 5.81 1.35 -3.53
CA LYS A 428 5.39 0.63 -4.72
C LYS A 428 3.88 0.37 -4.74
N ALA A 429 3.28 0.09 -3.58
CA ALA A 429 1.82 -0.02 -3.46
C ALA A 429 1.13 1.28 -3.87
N ILE A 430 1.62 2.43 -3.37
CA ILE A 430 1.12 3.75 -3.75
C ILE A 430 1.25 3.96 -5.27
N GLU A 431 2.43 3.71 -5.84
CA GLU A 431 2.70 3.91 -7.26
C GLU A 431 1.75 3.10 -8.15
N VAL A 432 1.59 1.80 -7.88
CA VAL A 432 0.73 0.93 -8.68
C VAL A 432 -0.76 1.25 -8.48
N LEU A 433 -1.15 1.64 -7.26
CA LEU A 433 -2.52 2.09 -7.00
C LEU A 433 -2.83 3.41 -7.71
N GLU A 434 -1.89 4.36 -7.74
CA GLU A 434 -2.03 5.61 -8.49
C GLU A 434 -2.18 5.36 -9.99
N GLU A 435 -1.35 4.49 -10.57
CA GLU A 435 -1.46 4.08 -11.97
C GLU A 435 -2.82 3.43 -12.26
N THR A 436 -3.26 2.51 -11.39
CA THR A 436 -4.57 1.84 -11.52
C THR A 436 -5.72 2.84 -11.43
N VAL A 437 -5.66 3.78 -10.49
CA VAL A 437 -6.65 4.84 -10.33
C VAL A 437 -6.69 5.74 -11.57
N GLN A 438 -5.54 6.15 -12.11
CA GLN A 438 -5.46 6.97 -13.33
C GLN A 438 -6.08 6.24 -14.52
N HIS A 439 -5.69 4.99 -14.76
CA HIS A 439 -6.22 4.17 -15.85
C HIS A 439 -7.74 3.98 -15.74
N ARG A 440 -8.24 3.66 -14.53
CA ARG A 440 -9.67 3.47 -14.29
C ARG A 440 -10.46 4.77 -14.41
N THR A 441 -9.92 5.89 -13.94
CA THR A 441 -10.57 7.20 -14.08
C THR A 441 -10.71 7.57 -15.55
N ALA A 442 -9.64 7.41 -16.35
CA ALA A 442 -9.70 7.65 -17.78
C ALA A 442 -10.71 6.74 -18.50
N SER A 443 -10.81 5.47 -18.09
CA SER A 443 -11.80 4.53 -18.63
C SER A 443 -13.23 4.97 -18.31
N VAL A 444 -13.48 5.44 -17.07
CA VAL A 444 -14.79 5.92 -16.64
C VAL A 444 -15.18 7.18 -17.39
N ASP A 445 -14.26 8.13 -17.54
CA ASP A 445 -14.51 9.38 -18.25
C ASP A 445 -14.82 9.12 -19.73
N ALA A 446 -14.18 8.11 -20.35
CA ALA A 446 -14.53 7.67 -21.69
C ALA A 446 -15.95 7.07 -21.76
N THR A 447 -16.32 6.19 -20.82
CA THR A 447 -17.67 5.61 -20.77
C THR A 447 -18.77 6.63 -20.44
N GLU A 448 -18.46 7.64 -19.61
CA GLU A 448 -19.39 8.73 -19.31
C GLU A 448 -19.64 9.58 -20.56
N LYS A 449 -18.58 9.87 -21.33
CA LYS A 449 -18.72 10.58 -22.61
C LYS A 449 -19.56 9.80 -23.62
N GLU A 450 -19.33 8.49 -23.76
CA GLU A 450 -20.16 7.62 -24.62
C GLU A 450 -21.62 7.62 -24.17
N LEU A 451 -21.87 7.58 -22.86
CA LEU A 451 -23.23 7.62 -22.30
C LEU A 451 -23.92 8.96 -22.56
N ASP A 452 -23.19 10.07 -22.46
CA ASP A 452 -23.68 11.41 -22.77
C ASP A 452 -24.00 11.56 -24.27
N ASP A 453 -23.18 11.01 -25.16
CA ASP A 453 -23.42 10.99 -26.60
C ASP A 453 -24.69 10.19 -26.94
N ILE A 454 -24.88 9.01 -26.32
CA ILE A 454 -26.10 8.19 -26.48
C ILE A 454 -27.32 8.96 -25.97
N LYS A 455 -27.21 9.61 -24.81
CA LYS A 455 -28.29 10.40 -24.21
C LYS A 455 -28.67 11.61 -25.07
N ALA A 456 -27.70 12.25 -25.71
CA ALA A 456 -27.93 13.35 -26.65
C ALA A 456 -28.61 12.87 -27.95
N GLY A 457 -28.32 11.64 -28.39
CA GLY A 457 -28.95 11.02 -29.56
C GLY A 457 -30.38 10.51 -29.34
N LEU A 458 -30.74 10.13 -28.10
CA LEU A 458 -32.06 9.59 -27.76
C LEU A 458 -33.28 10.39 -28.28
N PRO A 459 -33.36 11.72 -28.12
CA PRO A 459 -34.51 12.49 -28.60
C PRO A 459 -34.68 12.43 -30.12
N MET A 460 -33.62 12.14 -30.88
CA MET A 460 -33.68 11.97 -32.33
C MET A 460 -34.28 10.63 -32.76
N PHE A 461 -34.22 9.60 -31.90
CA PHE A 461 -34.80 8.27 -32.17
C PHE A 461 -36.22 8.11 -31.62
N LEU A 462 -36.63 8.97 -30.69
CA LEU A 462 -37.93 8.92 -30.04
C LEU A 462 -39.00 9.82 -30.71
N HIS A 463 -38.59 10.72 -31.61
CA HIS A 463 -39.45 11.50 -32.49
C HIS A 463 -39.52 10.84 -33.87
#